data_AF-A0A1V4H840-F1
#
_entry.id   AF-A0A1V4H840-F1
#
_cell.length_a   1.000
_cell.length_b   1.000
_cell.length_c   1.000
_cell.angle_alpha   90.00
_cell.angle_beta   90.00
_cell.angle_gamma   90.00
#
_symmetry.space_group_name_H-M   'P 1'
#
loop_
_entity.id
_entity.type
_entity.pdbx_description
1 polymer ?
#
loop_
_entity_poly.entity_id
_entity_poly.type
_entity_poly.pdbx_seq_one_letter_code
_entity_poly.pdbx_strand_id
1 'polypeptide(L)'
;MDKSKLVSDLRNLYSNELLNPFPYRDTDRIQAMYKHEFSLIPNEIFNADFNDYCMTITGTISYVLNGHEDDIPLRQINLLKMNFFERFTKYIFLEMNIAQFSIFNTEYKSYEKARKLLLEILEL
;
A
#
# COMPACT_ATOMS: atom_id res chain seq x y z
N MET A 1 10.51 6.46 18.40
CA MET A 1 9.88 7.79 18.57
C MET A 1 8.78 7.69 19.61
N ASP A 2 8.21 8.77 20.16
CA ASP A 2 7.03 8.64 21.05
C ASP A 2 5.84 8.07 20.25
N LYS A 3 5.25 6.96 20.73
CA LYS A 3 4.09 6.29 20.09
C LYS A 3 2.94 7.27 19.88
N SER A 4 2.74 8.23 20.80
CA SER A 4 1.67 9.24 20.67
C SER A 4 1.87 10.13 19.43
N LYS A 5 3.12 10.51 19.15
CA LYS A 5 3.49 11.29 17.97
C LYS A 5 3.33 10.47 16.69
N LEU A 6 3.77 9.22 16.69
CA LEU A 6 3.61 8.31 15.55
C LEU A 6 2.13 8.13 15.16
N VAL A 7 1.26 7.91 16.15
CA VAL A 7 -0.19 7.78 15.94
C VAL A 7 -0.80 9.09 15.41
N SER A 8 -0.33 10.25 15.91
CA SER A 8 -0.73 11.55 15.37
C SER A 8 -0.31 11.73 13.90
N ASP A 9 0.92 11.37 13.56
CA ASP A 9 1.44 11.44 12.18
C ASP A 9 0.67 10.49 11.26
N LEU A 10 0.34 9.28 11.73
CA LEU A 10 -0.49 8.33 11.00
C LEU A 10 -1.91 8.87 10.76
N ARG A 11 -2.54 9.49 11.75
CA ARG A 11 -3.87 10.12 11.61
C ARG A 11 -3.86 11.24 10.58
N ASN A 12 -2.82 12.08 10.59
CA ASN A 12 -2.64 13.15 9.61
C ASN A 12 -2.45 12.58 8.20
N LEU A 13 -1.63 11.54 8.06
CA LEU A 13 -1.40 10.87 6.78
C LEU A 13 -2.69 10.26 6.23
N TYR A 14 -3.44 9.54 7.08
CA TYR A 14 -4.71 8.94 6.69
C TYR A 14 -5.71 9.98 6.20
N SER A 15 -5.86 11.08 6.93
CA SER A 15 -6.89 12.09 6.63
C SER A 15 -6.57 12.95 5.41
N ASN A 16 -5.28 13.14 5.07
CA ASN A 16 -4.86 14.09 4.04
C ASN A 16 -4.29 13.44 2.77
N GLU A 17 -3.70 12.24 2.87
CA GLU A 17 -2.96 11.61 1.77
C GLU A 17 -3.54 10.26 1.32
N LEU A 18 -4.34 9.56 2.13
CA LEU A 18 -4.84 8.20 1.80
C LEU A 18 -6.29 8.14 1.34
N LEU A 19 -7.00 9.27 1.36
CA LEU A 19 -8.40 9.39 0.91
C LEU A 19 -8.51 9.83 -0.55
N ASN A 20 -7.44 9.70 -1.33
CA ASN A 20 -7.45 10.04 -2.74
C ASN A 20 -8.26 9.03 -3.55
N PRO A 21 -8.80 9.44 -4.72
CA PRO A 21 -9.37 8.50 -5.67
C PRO A 21 -8.31 7.51 -6.17
N PHE A 22 -8.73 6.26 -6.38
CA PHE A 22 -7.86 5.21 -6.92
C PHE A 22 -7.24 5.63 -8.27
N PRO A 23 -5.94 5.35 -8.52
CA PRO A 23 -5.17 5.92 -9.64
C PRO A 23 -5.42 5.25 -11.00
N TYR A 24 -6.69 5.09 -11.40
CA TYR A 24 -7.11 4.33 -12.59
C TYR A 24 -6.37 4.72 -13.87
N ARG A 25 -6.19 6.03 -14.10
CA ARG A 25 -5.50 6.54 -15.30
C ARG A 25 -4.08 5.98 -15.42
N ASP A 26 -3.35 5.94 -14.32
CA ASP A 26 -1.97 5.46 -14.32
C ASP A 26 -1.92 3.94 -14.33
N THR A 27 -2.84 3.25 -13.66
CA THR A 27 -2.90 1.78 -13.73
C THR A 27 -3.25 1.28 -15.13
N ASP A 28 -4.10 1.98 -15.87
CA ASP A 28 -4.42 1.67 -17.27
C ASP A 28 -3.19 1.89 -18.16
N ARG A 29 -2.44 2.97 -17.91
CA ARG A 29 -1.20 3.28 -18.64
C ARG A 29 -0.09 2.28 -18.33
N ILE A 30 0.03 1.81 -17.09
CA ILE A 30 0.95 0.75 -16.68
C ILE A 30 0.64 -0.52 -17.48
N GLN A 31 -0.62 -0.97 -17.47
CA GLN A 31 -1.06 -2.17 -18.19
C GLN A 31 -0.84 -2.06 -19.70
N ALA A 32 -1.07 -0.88 -20.29
CA ALA A 32 -0.80 -0.66 -21.70
C ALA A 32 0.70 -0.68 -22.04
N MET A 33 1.54 -0.06 -21.20
CA MET A 33 2.98 0.06 -21.43
C MET A 33 3.71 -1.27 -21.25
N TYR A 34 3.33 -2.04 -20.23
CA TYR A 34 3.93 -3.34 -19.90
C TYR A 34 3.06 -4.51 -20.35
N LYS A 35 2.33 -4.33 -21.46
CA LYS A 35 1.38 -5.32 -21.98
C LYS A 35 2.02 -6.69 -22.19
N HIS A 36 3.30 -6.73 -22.57
CA HIS A 36 4.01 -7.98 -22.75
C HIS A 36 4.23 -8.70 -21.42
N GLU A 37 4.76 -8.01 -20.42
CA GLU A 37 4.99 -8.52 -19.07
C GLU A 37 3.69 -9.04 -18.45
N PHE A 38 2.62 -8.27 -18.60
CA PHE A 38 1.28 -8.65 -18.14
C PHE A 38 0.72 -9.87 -18.86
N SER A 39 1.01 -10.05 -20.16
CA SER A 39 0.61 -11.25 -20.90
C SER A 39 1.26 -12.55 -20.41
N LEU A 40 2.38 -12.45 -19.67
CA LEU A 40 3.08 -13.59 -19.07
C LEU A 40 2.56 -13.94 -17.67
N ILE A 41 1.68 -13.11 -17.12
CA ILE A 41 1.12 -13.27 -15.77
C ILE A 41 -0.29 -13.84 -15.88
N PRO A 42 -0.52 -15.12 -15.51
CA PRO A 42 -1.85 -15.70 -15.57
C PRO A 42 -2.78 -15.03 -14.54
N ASN A 43 -4.04 -14.80 -14.94
CA ASN A 43 -5.09 -14.21 -14.09
C ASN A 43 -4.69 -12.86 -13.47
N GLU A 44 -4.07 -11.98 -14.26
CA GLU A 44 -3.70 -10.65 -13.82
C GLU A 44 -4.91 -9.83 -13.38
N ILE A 45 -4.86 -9.26 -12.17
CA ILE A 45 -5.82 -8.27 -11.70
C ILE A 45 -5.06 -7.16 -10.97
N PHE A 46 -4.17 -6.44 -11.69
CA PHE A 46 -3.24 -5.45 -11.10
C PHE A 46 -3.94 -4.44 -10.18
N ASN A 47 -5.10 -3.92 -10.62
CA ASN A 47 -5.90 -3.00 -9.81
C ASN A 47 -6.41 -3.63 -8.51
N ALA A 48 -6.85 -4.89 -8.56
CA ALA A 48 -7.32 -5.59 -7.37
C ALA A 48 -6.17 -5.90 -6.40
N ASP A 49 -5.02 -6.29 -6.92
CA ASP A 49 -3.83 -6.56 -6.09
C ASP A 49 -3.31 -5.29 -5.42
N PHE A 50 -3.26 -4.16 -6.14
CA PHE A 50 -2.90 -2.87 -5.55
C PHE A 50 -3.94 -2.41 -4.53
N ASN A 51 -5.23 -2.55 -4.84
CA ASN A 51 -6.30 -2.24 -3.89
C ASN A 51 -6.23 -3.13 -2.63
N ASP A 52 -5.96 -4.43 -2.77
CA ASP A 52 -5.80 -5.35 -1.65
C ASP A 52 -4.62 -4.95 -0.74
N TYR A 53 -3.50 -4.50 -1.32
CA TYR A 53 -2.39 -3.90 -0.58
C TYR A 53 -2.82 -2.64 0.19
N CYS A 54 -3.46 -1.68 -0.46
CA CYS A 54 -3.96 -0.44 0.16
C CYS A 54 -4.96 -0.74 1.29
N MET A 55 -5.93 -1.62 1.04
CA MET A 55 -6.98 -1.97 1.99
C MET A 55 -6.45 -2.72 3.21
N THR A 56 -5.40 -3.53 3.05
CA THR A 56 -4.69 -4.15 4.18
C THR A 56 -4.14 -3.07 5.12
N ILE A 57 -3.51 -2.04 4.57
CA ILE A 57 -2.93 -0.92 5.34
C ILE A 57 -4.05 -0.10 6.00
N THR A 58 -5.05 0.32 5.23
CA THR A 58 -6.19 1.11 5.73
C THR A 58 -6.95 0.38 6.83
N GLY A 59 -7.16 -0.94 6.69
CA GLY A 59 -7.72 -1.76 7.74
C GLY A 59 -6.89 -1.69 9.03
N THR A 60 -5.56 -1.79 8.93
CA THR A 60 -4.68 -1.75 10.11
C THR A 60 -4.69 -0.36 10.76
N ILE A 61 -4.70 0.70 9.96
CA ILE A 61 -4.86 2.08 10.45
C ILE A 61 -6.12 2.18 11.32
N SER A 62 -7.24 1.61 10.87
CA SER A 62 -8.49 1.64 11.65
C SER A 62 -8.32 1.01 13.04
N TYR A 63 -7.68 -0.15 13.14
CA TYR A 63 -7.41 -0.78 14.45
C TYR A 63 -6.55 0.11 15.34
N VAL A 64 -5.41 0.61 14.81
CA VAL A 64 -4.47 1.45 15.56
C VAL A 64 -5.12 2.76 16.03
N LEU A 65 -5.86 3.45 15.15
CA LEU A 65 -6.47 4.75 15.49
C LEU A 65 -7.60 4.64 16.51
N ASN A 66 -8.20 3.46 16.65
CA ASN A 66 -9.26 3.18 17.63
C ASN A 66 -8.74 2.46 18.90
N GLY A 67 -7.43 2.19 19.02
CA GLY A 67 -6.85 1.54 20.20
C GLY A 67 -7.12 0.04 20.30
N HIS A 68 -7.29 -0.62 19.15
CA HIS A 68 -7.57 -2.05 19.03
C HIS A 68 -6.38 -2.81 18.42
N GLU A 69 -5.14 -2.45 18.77
CA GLU A 69 -3.95 -3.08 18.20
C GLU A 69 -3.90 -4.60 18.44
N ASP A 70 -4.39 -5.06 19.59
CA ASP A 70 -4.42 -6.48 19.97
C ASP A 70 -5.44 -7.30 19.16
N ASP A 71 -6.41 -6.64 18.51
CA ASP A 71 -7.47 -7.27 17.72
C ASP A 71 -7.10 -7.41 16.23
N ILE A 72 -5.90 -6.95 15.81
CA ILE A 72 -5.49 -7.01 14.41
C ILE A 72 -5.28 -8.48 14.00
N PRO A 73 -5.94 -8.95 12.92
CA PRO A 73 -5.76 -10.32 12.47
C PRO A 73 -4.31 -10.65 12.11
N LEU A 74 -3.79 -11.79 12.57
CA LEU A 74 -2.41 -12.22 12.28
C LEU A 74 -2.08 -12.23 10.78
N ARG A 75 -3.05 -12.60 9.92
CA ARG A 75 -2.88 -12.55 8.47
C ARG A 75 -2.56 -11.12 8.00
N GLN A 76 -3.24 -10.12 8.54
CA GLN A 76 -3.05 -8.72 8.20
C GLN A 76 -1.67 -8.22 8.66
N ILE A 77 -1.23 -8.62 9.86
CA ILE A 77 0.13 -8.36 10.35
C ILE A 77 1.20 -8.94 9.41
N ASN A 78 1.04 -10.19 9.00
CA ASN A 78 2.00 -10.83 8.10
C ASN A 78 2.06 -10.15 6.74
N LEU A 79 0.90 -9.71 6.21
CA LEU A 79 0.83 -8.96 4.96
C LEU A 79 1.45 -7.56 5.07
N LEU A 80 1.30 -6.88 6.22
CA LEU A 80 1.84 -5.55 6.48
C LEU A 80 3.38 -5.50 6.44
N LYS A 81 4.04 -6.62 6.79
CA LYS A 81 5.50 -6.73 6.77
C LYS A 81 6.10 -6.64 5.38
N MET A 82 5.32 -6.93 4.34
CA MET A 82 5.75 -6.89 2.94
C MET A 82 5.35 -5.57 2.29
N ASN A 83 6.25 -4.99 1.51
CA ASN A 83 5.91 -3.94 0.56
C ASN A 83 5.11 -4.51 -0.63
N PHE A 84 4.60 -3.64 -1.52
CA PHE A 84 3.77 -4.07 -2.64
C PHE A 84 4.48 -5.08 -3.57
N PHE A 85 5.75 -4.84 -3.90
CA PHE A 85 6.51 -5.68 -4.82
C PHE A 85 7.01 -6.98 -4.17
N GLU A 86 7.19 -7.01 -2.86
CA GLU A 86 7.43 -8.25 -2.10
C GLU A 86 6.18 -9.13 -2.04
N ARG A 87 5.01 -8.52 -1.84
CA ARG A 87 3.73 -9.24 -1.78
C ARG A 87 3.29 -9.76 -3.16
N PHE A 88 3.53 -8.96 -4.20
CA PHE A 88 3.13 -9.26 -5.57
C PHE A 88 4.35 -9.24 -6.50
N THR A 89 5.25 -10.20 -6.30
CA THR A 89 6.53 -10.31 -7.04
C THR A 89 6.38 -10.34 -8.56
N LYS A 90 5.22 -10.77 -9.06
CA LYS A 90 4.86 -10.69 -10.48
C LYS A 90 4.95 -9.28 -11.08
N TYR A 91 4.93 -8.22 -10.27
CA TYR A 91 5.00 -6.83 -10.73
C TYR A 91 6.37 -6.17 -10.53
N ILE A 92 7.41 -6.93 -10.19
CA ILE A 92 8.75 -6.37 -9.90
C ILE A 92 9.35 -5.59 -11.08
N PHE A 93 8.95 -5.90 -12.31
CA PHE A 93 9.36 -5.16 -13.52
C PHE A 93 8.99 -3.67 -13.47
N LEU A 94 7.96 -3.30 -12.70
CA LEU A 94 7.47 -1.93 -12.55
C LEU A 94 8.30 -1.12 -11.55
N GLU A 95 8.95 -1.76 -10.57
CA GLU A 95 9.51 -1.11 -9.39
C GLU A 95 10.49 0.02 -9.72
N MET A 96 11.44 -0.24 -10.63
CA MET A 96 12.45 0.76 -11.01
C MET A 96 11.87 1.94 -11.80
N ASN A 97 10.71 1.77 -12.44
CA ASN A 97 10.13 2.76 -13.36
C ASN A 97 8.84 3.37 -12.83
N ILE A 98 8.39 3.00 -11.62
CA ILE A 98 7.13 3.45 -11.03
C ILE A 98 6.99 4.98 -11.04
N ALA A 99 8.10 5.71 -10.92
CA ALA A 99 8.13 7.17 -10.90
C ALA A 99 7.55 7.85 -12.16
N GLN A 100 7.48 7.16 -13.30
CA GLN A 100 6.89 7.72 -14.54
C GLN A 100 5.35 7.79 -14.52
N PHE A 101 4.73 7.15 -13.52
CA PHE A 101 3.30 7.14 -13.27
C PHE A 101 3.03 7.97 -12.01
N SER A 102 2.95 9.29 -12.16
CA SER A 102 3.03 10.22 -11.03
C SER A 102 1.89 10.05 -10.02
N ILE A 103 0.68 9.75 -10.46
CA ILE A 103 -0.49 9.57 -9.60
C ILE A 103 -0.35 8.26 -8.84
N PHE A 104 -0.05 7.16 -9.56
CA PHE A 104 0.17 5.85 -8.94
C PHE A 104 1.36 5.86 -7.97
N ASN A 105 2.48 6.46 -8.35
CA ASN A 105 3.68 6.55 -7.52
C ASN A 105 3.44 7.38 -6.25
N THR A 106 2.66 8.47 -6.35
CA THR A 106 2.29 9.27 -5.17
C THR A 106 1.44 8.43 -4.23
N GLU A 107 0.41 7.78 -4.75
CA GLU A 107 -0.48 6.92 -3.97
C GLU A 107 0.31 5.79 -3.29
N TYR A 108 1.12 5.05 -4.04
CA TYR A 108 1.97 3.98 -3.52
C TYR A 108 2.90 4.49 -2.41
N LYS A 109 3.55 5.65 -2.59
CA LYS A 109 4.45 6.22 -1.59
C LYS A 109 3.73 6.63 -0.30
N SER A 110 2.53 7.19 -0.41
CA SER A 110 1.74 7.55 0.77
C SER A 110 1.30 6.30 1.54
N TYR A 111 0.87 5.24 0.85
CA TYR A 111 0.58 3.95 1.49
C TYR A 111 1.82 3.27 2.09
N GLU A 112 2.97 3.30 1.41
CA GLU A 112 4.23 2.77 1.97
C GLU A 112 4.68 3.55 3.21
N LYS A 113 4.52 4.88 3.21
CA LYS A 113 4.78 5.70 4.39
C LYS A 113 3.88 5.30 5.55
N ALA A 114 2.59 5.05 5.30
CA ALA A 114 1.67 4.57 6.32
C ALA A 114 2.03 3.18 6.83
N ARG A 115 2.38 2.25 5.93
CA ARG A 115 2.84 0.91 6.27
C ARG A 115 4.05 0.95 7.21
N LYS A 116 5.04 1.79 6.91
CA LYS A 116 6.24 1.95 7.75
C LYS A 116 5.92 2.54 9.13
N LEU A 117 5.03 3.54 9.20
CA LEU A 117 4.56 4.07 10.48
C LEU A 117 3.84 3.00 11.31
N LEU A 118 2.99 2.19 10.68
CA LEU A 118 2.32 1.08 11.36
C LEU A 118 3.30 0.05 11.91
N LEU A 119 4.34 -0.31 11.15
CA LEU A 119 5.38 -1.22 11.63
C LEU A 119 6.11 -0.65 12.85
N GLU A 120 6.42 0.65 12.87
CA GLU A 120 7.05 1.28 14.04
C GLU A 120 6.08 1.33 15.25
N ILE A 121 4.80 1.64 15.03
CA ILE A 121 3.78 1.70 16.11
C ILE A 121 3.52 0.32 16.73
N LEU A 122 3.56 -0.73 15.91
CA LEU A 122 3.29 -2.11 16.30
C LEU A 122 4.55 -2.87 16.72
N GLU A 123 5.73 -2.23 16.64
CA GLU A 123 7.03 -2.82 16.97
C GLU A 123 7.36 -4.10 16.16
N LEU A 124 7.13 -4.05 14.83
CA LEU A 124 7.23 -5.17 13.88
C LEU A 124 8.40 -5.12 12.90
#